data_AF-A0A3P5HEB5-F1
#
_entry.id   AF-A0A3P5HEB5-F1
#
_cell.length_a   1.000
_cell.length_b   1.000
_cell.length_c   1.000
_cell.angle_alpha   90.00
_cell.angle_beta   90.00
_cell.angle_gamma   90.00
#
_symmetry.space_group_name_H-M   'P 1'
#
loop_
_entity.id
_entity.type
_entity.pdbx_description
1 polymer ?
#
loop_
_entity_poly.entity_id
_entity_poly.type
_entity_poly.pdbx_seq_one_letter_code
_entity_poly.pdbx_strand_id
1 'polypeptide(L)'
;MANSVWTVTAVSGDSVTLSDGQQTRVIRPGQERAEQHIGLAYAITAHGAQGASETFAIALEGTEGNRKQMAGFESAYVALSRMKQHVQVYTDNRQGWTDAINNAVQKGTAHDVLEPKSDREVMNAERLFSTARELRDVVAGRAVLRQAGLAGGDSPARFIAPGANIRSRMWHCRRGVTASQLVSG
;
A
#
# COMPACT_ATOMS: atom_id res chain seq x y z
N MET A 1 -15.08 12.05 24.29
CA MET A 1 -14.74 11.74 22.88
C MET A 1 -14.17 13.01 22.26
N ALA A 2 -13.08 12.91 21.50
CA ALA A 2 -12.53 14.02 20.72
C ALA A 2 -13.16 14.03 19.31
N ASN A 3 -13.28 15.20 18.68
CA ASN A 3 -13.86 15.43 17.34
C ASN A 3 -15.37 15.12 17.19
N SER A 4 -16.21 15.62 18.10
CA SER A 4 -17.67 15.68 17.89
C SER A 4 -18.10 17.02 17.30
N VAL A 5 -19.08 17.00 16.41
CA VAL A 5 -19.67 18.22 15.82
C VAL A 5 -20.76 18.75 16.75
N TRP A 6 -20.70 20.05 17.02
CA TRP A 6 -21.70 20.77 17.82
C TRP A 6 -22.17 22.01 17.07
N THR A 7 -23.44 22.34 17.24
CA THR A 7 -24.06 23.54 16.69
C THR A 7 -24.08 24.62 17.77
N VAL A 8 -23.61 25.82 17.43
CA VAL A 8 -23.76 27.00 18.31
C VAL A 8 -25.22 27.43 18.32
N THR A 9 -25.84 27.46 19.50
CA THR A 9 -27.24 27.87 19.68
C THR A 9 -27.39 29.27 20.28
N ALA A 10 -26.39 29.73 21.03
CA ALA A 10 -26.34 31.09 21.56
C ALA A 10 -24.90 31.54 21.82
N VAL A 11 -24.66 32.85 21.72
CA VAL A 11 -23.42 33.50 22.14
C VAL A 11 -23.80 34.66 23.06
N SER A 12 -23.21 34.71 24.24
CA SER A 12 -23.49 35.74 25.25
C SER A 12 -22.21 36.13 25.96
N GLY A 13 -21.72 37.34 25.66
CA GLY A 13 -20.42 37.81 26.14
C GLY A 13 -19.30 36.81 25.80
N ASP A 14 -18.62 36.32 26.84
CA ASP A 14 -17.51 35.36 26.74
C ASP A 14 -17.95 33.88 26.71
N SER A 15 -19.26 33.62 26.70
CA SER A 15 -19.82 32.27 26.74
C SER A 15 -20.49 31.88 25.42
N VAL A 16 -20.30 30.62 25.04
CA VAL A 16 -20.89 30.00 23.84
C VAL A 16 -21.70 28.78 24.28
N THR A 17 -22.95 28.71 23.84
CA THR A 17 -23.81 27.54 24.07
C THR A 17 -23.80 26.66 22.83
N LEU A 18 -23.51 25.38 23.04
CA LEU A 18 -23.36 24.34 22.03
C LEU A 18 -24.44 23.27 22.23
N SER A 19 -24.96 22.71 21.14
CA SER A 19 -25.86 21.56 21.14
C SER A 19 -25.46 20.53 20.08
N ASP A 20 -25.53 19.25 20.42
CA ASP A 20 -25.41 18.12 19.48
C ASP A 20 -26.78 17.52 19.10
N GLY A 21 -27.87 18.19 19.50
CA GLY A 21 -29.24 17.73 19.31
C GLY A 21 -29.78 16.85 20.44
N GLN A 22 -28.92 16.30 21.31
CA GLN A 22 -29.33 15.53 22.49
C GLN A 22 -29.02 16.26 23.79
N GLN A 23 -27.86 16.89 23.87
CA GLN A 23 -27.36 17.59 25.05
C GLN A 23 -26.93 19.00 24.67
N THR A 24 -26.97 19.87 25.68
CA THR A 24 -26.52 21.26 25.56
C THR A 24 -25.36 21.47 26.53
N ARG A 25 -24.33 22.19 26.09
CA ARG A 25 -23.17 22.55 26.90
C ARG A 25 -22.86 24.04 26.73
N VAL A 26 -22.53 24.71 27.82
CA VAL A 26 -21.99 26.08 27.78
C VAL A 26 -20.48 26.01 27.97
N ILE A 27 -19.73 26.72 27.13
CA ILE A 27 -18.28 26.85 27.22
C ILE A 27 -17.87 28.33 27.33
N ARG A 28 -16.72 28.59 27.95
CA ARG A 28 -16.09 29.89 28.18
C ARG A 28 -14.61 29.85 27.76
N PRO A 29 -14.31 29.73 26.46
CA PRO A 29 -12.95 29.54 25.96
C PRO A 29 -11.99 30.68 26.32
N GLY A 30 -12.50 31.90 26.55
CA GLY A 30 -11.70 33.03 27.02
C GLY A 30 -11.23 32.92 28.47
N GLN A 31 -11.89 32.09 29.29
CA GLN A 31 -11.66 31.98 30.73
C GLN A 31 -11.04 30.62 31.09
N GLU A 32 -11.43 29.54 30.40
CA GLU A 32 -10.98 28.18 30.69
C GLU A 32 -10.12 27.60 29.55
N ARG A 33 -8.83 27.36 29.83
CA ARG A 33 -7.90 26.76 28.84
C ARG A 33 -8.34 25.40 28.33
N ALA A 34 -8.97 24.58 29.17
CA ALA A 34 -9.48 23.27 28.77
C ALA A 34 -10.57 23.37 27.68
N GLU A 35 -11.23 24.52 27.57
CA GLU A 35 -12.31 24.77 26.61
C GLU A 35 -11.83 25.51 25.36
N GLN A 36 -10.53 25.78 25.25
CA GLN A 36 -9.91 26.40 24.06
C GLN A 36 -9.69 25.42 22.92
N HIS A 37 -9.85 24.12 23.16
CA HIS A 37 -9.71 23.08 22.13
C HIS A 37 -10.99 23.01 21.27
N ILE A 38 -11.30 24.12 20.60
CA ILE A 38 -12.45 24.28 19.71
C ILE A 38 -11.94 24.74 18.34
N GLY A 39 -12.50 24.16 17.28
CA GLY A 39 -12.22 24.52 15.90
C GLY A 39 -13.52 24.78 15.14
N LEU A 40 -13.45 25.65 14.13
CA LEU A 40 -14.55 25.80 13.18
C LEU A 40 -14.67 24.52 12.35
N ALA A 41 -15.82 23.84 12.44
CA ALA A 41 -16.06 22.56 11.76
C ALA A 41 -16.70 22.71 10.37
N TYR A 42 -16.83 23.94 9.84
CA TYR A 42 -17.40 24.17 8.50
C TYR A 42 -16.62 23.47 7.38
N ALA A 43 -15.31 23.34 7.56
CA ALA A 43 -14.45 22.54 6.72
C ALA A 43 -13.55 21.70 7.60
N ILE A 44 -13.57 20.39 7.39
CA ILE A 44 -12.72 19.44 8.09
C ILE A 44 -11.71 18.87 7.09
N THR A 45 -10.49 18.62 7.54
CA THR A 45 -9.55 17.86 6.72
C THR A 45 -10.10 16.45 6.54
N ALA A 46 -9.87 15.83 5.38
CA ALA A 46 -10.28 14.45 5.14
C ALA A 46 -9.76 13.51 6.25
N HIS A 47 -8.54 13.78 6.74
CA HIS A 47 -7.95 13.06 7.88
C HIS A 47 -8.65 13.34 9.21
N GLY A 48 -9.07 14.59 9.48
CA GLY A 48 -9.81 14.97 10.70
C GLY A 48 -11.24 14.43 10.75
N ALA A 49 -11.82 14.08 9.60
CA ALA A 49 -13.14 13.44 9.46
C ALA A 49 -13.12 11.93 9.71
N GLN A 50 -11.96 11.35 10.05
CA GLN A 50 -11.84 9.91 10.23
C GLN A 50 -12.74 9.42 11.38
N GLY A 51 -13.80 8.70 11.01
CA GLY A 51 -14.77 8.09 11.92
C GLY A 51 -16.19 8.65 11.79
N ALA A 52 -16.36 9.77 11.09
CA ALA A 52 -17.66 10.38 10.83
C ALA A 52 -18.14 10.06 9.40
N SER A 53 -19.37 9.58 9.26
CA SER A 53 -20.02 9.38 7.96
C SER A 53 -21.13 10.40 7.78
N GLU A 54 -20.95 11.31 6.83
CA GLU A 54 -21.89 12.40 6.54
C GLU A 54 -22.81 12.06 5.35
N THR A 55 -23.97 12.71 5.30
CA THR A 55 -24.94 12.49 4.21
C THR A 55 -24.43 13.08 2.88
N PHE A 56 -23.81 14.26 2.95
CA PHE A 56 -23.31 15.02 1.81
C PHE A 56 -21.92 15.61 2.12
N ALA A 57 -21.04 15.71 1.12
CA ALA A 57 -19.82 16.51 1.22
C ALA A 57 -19.48 17.27 -0.05
N ILE A 58 -18.75 18.36 0.16
CA ILE A 58 -18.04 19.09 -0.88
C ILE A 58 -16.55 18.94 -0.58
N ALA A 59 -15.82 18.28 -1.47
CA ALA A 59 -14.37 18.11 -1.37
C ALA A 59 -13.66 19.14 -2.25
N LEU A 60 -12.66 19.80 -1.67
CA LEU A 60 -11.75 20.66 -2.40
C LEU A 60 -10.42 19.92 -2.58
N GLU A 61 -10.12 19.59 -3.82
CA GLU A 61 -8.99 18.77 -4.21
C GLU A 61 -8.13 19.52 -5.23
N GLY A 62 -6.92 19.04 -5.50
CA GLY A 62 -6.13 19.62 -6.58
C GLY A 62 -4.66 19.30 -6.56
N THR A 63 -3.98 19.69 -7.64
CA THR A 63 -2.58 19.35 -7.89
C THR A 63 -1.65 20.54 -7.82
N GLU A 64 -2.16 21.73 -7.47
CA GLU A 64 -1.38 22.94 -7.34
C GLU A 64 -1.11 23.34 -5.88
N GLY A 65 -0.05 24.14 -5.69
CA GLY A 65 0.32 24.69 -4.38
C GLY A 65 0.52 23.62 -3.31
N ASN A 66 -0.10 23.81 -2.15
CA ASN A 66 -0.03 22.87 -1.03
C ASN A 66 -0.97 21.65 -1.21
N ARG A 67 -1.99 21.74 -2.09
CA ARG A 67 -2.97 20.67 -2.31
C ARG A 67 -2.36 19.45 -3.01
N LYS A 68 -1.30 19.65 -3.80
CA LYS A 68 -0.52 18.56 -4.42
C LYS A 68 -0.01 17.51 -3.44
N GLN A 69 0.25 17.90 -2.18
CA GLN A 69 0.74 16.97 -1.14
C GLN A 69 -0.34 15.99 -0.67
N MET A 70 -1.60 16.35 -0.91
CA MET A 70 -2.78 15.56 -0.56
C MET A 70 -3.39 14.86 -1.77
N ALA A 71 -2.91 15.14 -2.99
CA ALA A 71 -3.36 14.50 -4.22
C ALA A 71 -2.81 13.06 -4.31
N GLY A 72 -3.58 12.11 -3.78
CA GLY A 72 -3.24 10.68 -3.81
C GLY A 72 -4.41 9.81 -3.40
N PHE A 73 -4.27 8.50 -3.67
CA PHE A 73 -5.36 7.53 -3.48
C PHE A 73 -5.89 7.50 -2.04
N GLU A 74 -5.01 7.48 -1.05
CA GLU A 74 -5.39 7.39 0.37
C GLU A 74 -6.29 8.57 0.81
N SER A 75 -5.92 9.78 0.42
CA SER A 75 -6.68 11.00 0.76
C SER A 75 -8.04 10.99 0.08
N ALA A 76 -8.06 10.71 -1.23
CA ALA A 76 -9.31 10.62 -1.99
C ALA A 76 -10.22 9.51 -1.46
N TYR A 77 -9.66 8.35 -1.10
CA TYR A 77 -10.43 7.26 -0.50
C TYR A 77 -11.07 7.69 0.81
N VAL A 78 -10.30 8.29 1.73
CA VAL A 78 -10.83 8.75 3.02
C VAL A 78 -11.88 9.85 2.84
N ALA A 79 -11.66 10.80 1.92
CA ALA A 79 -12.56 11.93 1.70
C ALA A 79 -13.89 11.50 1.05
N LEU A 80 -13.83 10.62 0.04
CA LEU A 80 -14.98 10.34 -0.82
C LEU A 80 -15.78 9.11 -0.38
N SER A 81 -15.12 8.09 0.20
CA SER A 81 -15.80 6.81 0.53
C SER A 81 -16.76 6.91 1.73
N ARG A 82 -16.65 7.97 2.54
CA ARG A 82 -17.42 8.10 3.78
C ARG A 82 -18.81 8.71 3.59
N MET A 83 -19.12 9.17 2.37
CA MET A 83 -20.37 9.89 2.08
C MET A 83 -21.50 8.92 1.74
N LYS A 84 -22.68 9.16 2.33
CA LYS A 84 -23.82 8.24 2.19
C LYS A 84 -24.61 8.43 0.89
N GLN A 85 -24.69 9.66 0.36
CA GLN A 85 -25.55 9.96 -0.79
C GLN A 85 -24.80 10.62 -1.94
N HIS A 86 -24.15 11.77 -1.72
CA HIS A 86 -23.52 12.51 -2.80
C HIS A 86 -22.24 13.22 -2.33
N VAL A 87 -21.24 13.24 -3.21
CA VAL A 87 -20.02 14.02 -3.04
C VAL A 87 -19.76 14.87 -4.27
N GLN A 88 -19.47 16.15 -4.05
CA GLN A 88 -19.08 17.08 -5.10
C GLN A 88 -17.61 17.44 -4.94
N VAL A 89 -16.81 17.23 -5.99
CA VAL A 89 -15.37 17.52 -5.97
C VAL A 89 -15.09 18.77 -6.81
N TYR A 90 -14.48 19.77 -6.19
CA TYR A 90 -13.90 20.92 -6.87
C TYR A 90 -12.40 20.73 -6.98
N THR A 91 -11.86 20.83 -8.19
CA THR A 91 -10.44 20.65 -8.47
C THR A 91 -9.96 21.65 -9.51
N ASP A 92 -8.70 22.06 -9.38
CA ASP A 92 -8.02 22.94 -10.33
C ASP A 92 -7.71 22.23 -11.65
N ASN A 93 -7.31 20.97 -11.58
CA ASN A 93 -6.98 20.15 -12.73
C ASN A 93 -7.49 18.72 -12.54
N ARG A 94 -8.67 18.46 -13.12
CA ARG A 94 -9.32 17.14 -13.06
C ARG A 94 -8.40 16.01 -13.54
N GLN A 95 -7.77 16.18 -14.70
CA GLN A 95 -6.95 15.13 -15.30
C GLN A 95 -5.73 14.84 -14.42
N GLY A 96 -5.00 15.89 -14.02
CA GLY A 96 -3.83 15.74 -13.16
C GLY A 96 -4.16 15.12 -11.81
N TRP A 97 -5.32 15.46 -11.23
CA TRP A 97 -5.76 14.87 -9.97
C TRP A 97 -6.16 13.41 -10.12
N THR A 98 -6.88 13.04 -11.19
CA THR A 98 -7.19 11.62 -11.47
C THR A 98 -5.93 10.80 -11.75
N ASP A 99 -4.95 11.38 -12.46
CA ASP A 99 -3.66 10.73 -12.71
C ASP A 99 -2.87 10.53 -11.42
N ALA A 100 -2.89 11.51 -10.51
CA ALA A 100 -2.24 11.42 -9.20
C ALA A 100 -2.88 10.33 -8.31
N ILE A 101 -4.20 10.16 -8.38
CA ILE A 101 -4.91 9.07 -7.68
C ILE A 101 -4.52 7.72 -8.27
N ASN A 102 -4.55 7.57 -9.60
CA ASN A 102 -4.33 6.30 -10.28
C ASN A 102 -2.87 5.85 -10.21
N ASN A 103 -1.92 6.78 -10.18
CA ASN A 103 -0.48 6.50 -10.12
C ASN A 103 0.08 6.61 -8.70
N ALA A 104 -0.77 6.69 -7.67
CA ALA A 104 -0.32 6.79 -6.29
C ALA A 104 0.51 5.56 -5.92
N VAL A 105 1.81 5.76 -5.71
CA VAL A 105 2.74 4.71 -5.28
C VAL A 105 2.33 4.24 -3.90
N GLN A 106 2.12 2.93 -3.75
CA GLN A 106 1.94 2.30 -2.44
C GLN A 106 3.16 2.64 -1.58
N LYS A 107 2.94 3.23 -0.40
CA LYS A 107 4.04 3.58 0.50
C LYS A 107 4.68 2.29 0.99
N GLY A 108 5.90 2.02 0.50
CA GLY A 108 6.70 0.90 0.98
C GLY A 108 7.00 1.06 2.46
N THR A 109 6.94 -0.04 3.19
CA THR A 109 7.35 -0.09 4.59
C THR A 109 8.87 -0.03 4.71
N ALA A 110 9.39 0.31 5.89
CA ALA A 110 10.83 0.23 6.13
C ALA A 110 11.37 -1.19 5.89
N HIS A 111 10.54 -2.23 6.10
CA HIS A 111 10.88 -3.62 5.80
C HIS A 111 11.11 -3.83 4.30
N ASP A 112 10.22 -3.30 3.44
CA ASP A 112 10.32 -3.43 1.98
C ASP A 112 11.55 -2.72 1.39
N VAL A 113 11.99 -1.64 2.05
CA VAL A 113 13.21 -0.90 1.69
C VAL A 113 14.48 -1.62 2.17
N LEU A 114 14.42 -2.29 3.32
CA LEU A 114 15.56 -2.97 3.94
C LEU A 114 15.80 -4.39 3.41
N GLU A 115 14.75 -5.10 2.98
CA GLU A 115 14.82 -6.45 2.40
C GLU A 115 14.28 -6.55 0.95
N PRO A 116 14.79 -5.75 -0.02
CA PRO A 116 14.35 -5.83 -1.43
C PRO A 116 14.83 -7.10 -2.16
N LYS A 117 15.41 -8.07 -1.43
CA LYS A 117 16.06 -9.25 -2.01
C LYS A 117 15.05 -10.28 -2.49
N SER A 118 13.95 -10.49 -1.76
CA SER A 118 12.89 -11.42 -2.16
C SER A 118 12.31 -11.03 -3.53
N ASP A 119 12.01 -9.76 -3.74
CA ASP A 119 11.38 -9.29 -4.98
C ASP A 119 12.34 -9.41 -6.18
N ARG A 120 13.63 -9.11 -5.99
CA ARG A 120 14.64 -9.31 -7.04
C ARG A 120 14.84 -10.79 -7.35
N GLU A 121 14.81 -11.66 -6.35
CA GLU A 121 14.92 -13.10 -6.52
C GLU A 121 13.69 -13.68 -7.21
N VAL A 122 12.48 -13.21 -6.88
CA VAL A 122 11.23 -13.59 -7.54
C VAL A 122 11.21 -13.10 -9.00
N MET A 123 11.53 -11.83 -9.27
CA MET A 123 11.60 -11.31 -10.64
C MET A 123 12.66 -12.02 -11.49
N ASN A 124 13.80 -12.38 -10.89
CA ASN A 124 14.83 -13.17 -11.57
C ASN A 124 14.35 -14.61 -11.79
N ALA A 125 13.68 -15.23 -10.82
CA ALA A 125 13.08 -16.56 -10.96
C ALA A 125 12.04 -16.57 -12.07
N GLU A 126 11.12 -15.59 -12.11
CA GLU A 126 10.13 -15.43 -13.19
C GLU A 126 10.80 -15.28 -14.57
N ARG A 127 11.85 -14.45 -14.66
CA ARG A 127 12.62 -14.28 -15.90
C ARG A 127 13.31 -15.57 -16.34
N LEU A 128 13.88 -16.33 -15.40
CA LEU A 128 14.53 -17.60 -15.71
C LEU A 128 13.49 -18.65 -16.12
N PHE A 129 12.36 -18.71 -15.42
CA PHE A 129 11.26 -19.64 -15.70
C PHE A 129 10.58 -19.38 -17.04
N SER A 130 10.44 -18.12 -17.47
CA SER A 130 9.84 -17.79 -18.77
C SER A 130 10.67 -18.28 -19.96
N THR A 131 11.99 -18.42 -19.77
CA THR A 131 12.91 -18.98 -20.78
C THR A 131 13.17 -20.48 -20.60
N ALA A 132 12.64 -21.08 -19.54
CA ALA A 132 12.87 -22.48 -19.21
C ALA A 132 11.98 -23.41 -20.05
N ARG A 133 12.58 -24.42 -20.67
CA ARG A 133 11.88 -25.43 -21.49
C ARG A 133 11.70 -26.72 -20.69
N GLU A 134 10.72 -27.56 -21.01
CA GLU A 134 10.61 -28.84 -20.31
C GLU A 134 11.82 -29.73 -20.57
N LEU A 135 12.18 -30.57 -19.60
CA LEU A 135 13.32 -31.48 -19.75
C LEU A 135 13.15 -32.43 -20.94
N ARG A 136 11.91 -32.83 -21.27
CA ARG A 136 11.62 -33.70 -22.43
C ARG A 136 11.91 -33.04 -23.77
N ASP A 137 11.85 -31.70 -23.81
CA ASP A 137 11.99 -30.92 -25.04
C ASP A 137 13.46 -30.66 -25.42
N VAL A 138 14.39 -30.85 -24.48
CA VAL A 138 15.81 -30.54 -24.66
C VAL A 138 16.65 -31.82 -24.58
N VAL A 139 17.60 -32.00 -25.50
CA VAL A 139 18.48 -33.19 -25.55
C VAL A 139 19.20 -33.45 -24.22
N ALA A 140 19.76 -32.40 -23.62
CA ALA A 140 20.39 -32.47 -22.31
C ALA A 140 19.39 -32.85 -21.21
N GLY A 141 18.17 -32.28 -21.23
CA GLY A 141 17.12 -32.61 -20.28
C GLY A 141 16.66 -34.07 -20.38
N ARG A 142 16.54 -34.62 -21.59
CA ARG A 142 16.23 -36.04 -21.81
C ARG A 142 17.33 -36.97 -21.30
N ALA A 143 18.60 -36.57 -21.38
CA ALA A 143 19.70 -37.33 -20.81
C ALA A 143 19.59 -37.40 -19.27
N VAL A 144 19.28 -36.28 -18.63
CA VAL A 144 19.06 -36.20 -17.17
C VAL A 144 17.87 -37.06 -16.75
N LEU A 145 16.74 -37.00 -17.45
CA LEU A 145 15.57 -37.83 -17.16
C LEU A 145 15.88 -39.33 -17.26
N ARG A 146 16.68 -39.74 -18.26
CA ARG A 146 17.12 -41.14 -18.40
C ARG A 146 18.04 -41.58 -17.27
N GLN A 147 19.00 -40.74 -16.88
CA GLN A 147 19.93 -41.05 -15.79
C GLN A 147 19.22 -41.13 -14.43
N ALA A 148 18.19 -40.31 -14.24
CA ALA A 148 17.38 -40.31 -13.02
C ALA A 148 16.32 -41.43 -12.98
N GLY A 149 16.21 -42.28 -14.02
CA GLY A 149 15.18 -43.31 -14.11
C GLY A 149 13.76 -42.78 -14.35
N LEU A 150 13.62 -41.50 -14.72
CA LEU A 150 12.35 -40.80 -14.92
C LEU A 150 11.98 -40.67 -16.42
N ALA A 151 12.50 -41.57 -17.25
CA ALA A 151 12.46 -41.48 -18.71
C ALA A 151 11.04 -41.47 -19.34
N GLY A 152 10.00 -41.84 -18.57
CA GLY A 152 8.60 -41.85 -19.00
C GLY A 152 7.64 -41.05 -18.11
N GLY A 153 8.15 -40.26 -17.15
CA GLY A 153 7.33 -39.50 -16.20
C GLY A 153 7.23 -38.02 -16.51
N ASP A 154 6.07 -37.42 -16.25
CA ASP A 154 5.92 -35.97 -16.21
C ASP A 154 6.78 -35.41 -15.07
N SER A 155 7.83 -34.67 -15.42
CA SER A 155 8.70 -34.00 -14.45
C SER A 155 8.35 -32.51 -14.40
N PRO A 156 8.13 -31.93 -13.21
CA PRO A 156 7.92 -30.48 -13.07
C PRO A 156 9.22 -29.69 -13.27
N ALA A 157 10.37 -30.36 -13.38
CA ALA A 157 11.66 -29.72 -13.61
C ALA A 157 11.75 -29.16 -15.04
N ARG A 158 12.42 -28.01 -15.17
CA ARG A 158 12.63 -27.33 -16.45
C ARG A 158 14.12 -27.07 -16.70
N PHE A 159 14.51 -27.16 -17.96
CA PHE A 159 15.85 -26.82 -18.44
C PHE A 159 15.95 -25.31 -18.68
N ILE A 160 16.86 -24.65 -17.97
CA ILE A 160 17.24 -23.25 -18.23
C ILE A 160 18.55 -23.28 -19.00
N ALA A 161 18.54 -22.79 -20.24
CA ALA A 161 19.76 -22.71 -21.04
C ALA A 161 20.70 -21.64 -20.46
N PRO A 162 22.01 -21.90 -20.37
CA PRO A 162 22.96 -20.85 -20.01
C PRO A 162 22.94 -19.78 -21.11
N GLY A 163 22.38 -18.62 -20.80
CA GLY A 163 22.39 -17.46 -21.70
C GLY A 163 23.81 -16.91 -21.87
N ALA A 164 24.09 -16.31 -23.04
CA ALA A 164 25.38 -15.76 -23.43
C ALA A 164 25.92 -14.59 -22.56
N ASN A 165 25.36 -14.34 -21.38
CA ASN A 165 25.79 -13.27 -20.47
C ASN A 165 25.83 -13.69 -18.99
N ILE A 166 26.15 -14.96 -18.71
CA ILE A 166 26.64 -15.34 -17.38
C ILE A 166 28.16 -15.19 -17.41
N ARG A 167 28.67 -13.99 -17.10
CA ARG A 167 30.09 -13.85 -16.70
C ARG A 167 30.30 -14.84 -15.57
N SER A 168 31.17 -15.82 -15.79
CA SER A 168 31.51 -16.86 -14.83
C SER A 168 32.01 -16.22 -13.52
N ARG A 169 31.12 -16.07 -12.55
CA ARG A 169 31.52 -16.05 -11.15
C ARG A 169 31.30 -17.45 -10.64
N MET A 170 32.40 -18.18 -10.65
CA MET A 170 32.63 -19.43 -9.95
C MET A 170 32.26 -19.22 -8.48
N TRP A 171 31.02 -19.57 -8.09
CA TRP A 171 30.64 -19.66 -6.69
C TRP A 171 31.12 -21.02 -6.18
N HIS A 172 32.24 -21.00 -5.46
CA HIS A 172 32.60 -22.08 -4.56
C HIS A 172 31.52 -22.19 -3.48
N CYS A 173 30.63 -23.17 -3.62
CA CYS A 173 29.83 -23.64 -2.49
C CYS A 173 30.74 -24.50 -1.61
N ARG A 174 31.10 -23.94 -0.44
CA ARG A 174 31.95 -24.58 0.56
C ARG A 174 31.17 -25.73 1.19
N ARG A 175 31.77 -26.93 1.13
CA ARG A 175 31.41 -28.21 1.76
C ARG A 175 30.71 -28.06 3.12
N GLY A 176 29.66 -28.86 3.30
CA GLY A 176 29.03 -29.07 4.59
C GLY A 176 28.02 -30.22 4.60
N VAL A 177 28.35 -31.39 4.05
CA VAL A 177 27.74 -32.66 4.49
C VAL A 177 28.82 -33.74 4.49
N THR A 178 28.99 -34.32 5.67
CA THR A 178 29.88 -35.40 6.07
C THR A 178 29.76 -36.63 5.16
N ALA A 179 30.91 -37.06 4.63
CA ALA A 179 31.07 -38.42 4.15
C ALA A 179 31.08 -39.37 5.34
N SER A 180 30.22 -40.38 5.33
CA SER A 180 30.47 -41.64 6.01
C SER A 180 30.57 -42.70 4.92
N GLN A 181 31.80 -43.08 4.58
CA GLN A 181 32.09 -44.32 3.87
C GLN A 181 31.91 -45.48 4.84
N LEU A 182 31.24 -46.55 4.43
CA LEU A 182 31.81 -47.88 4.60
C LEU A 182 31.17 -48.88 3.63
N VAL A 183 32.06 -49.39 2.78
CA VAL A 183 31.96 -50.58 1.94
C VAL A 183 31.83 -51.81 2.85
N SER A 184 30.99 -52.79 2.47
CA SER A 184 31.32 -54.23 2.35
C SER A 184 30.07 -55.11 2.45
N GLY A 185 29.88 -56.01 1.47
CA GLY A 185 28.82 -57.02 1.43
C GLY A 185 28.31 -57.23 0.01
#